data_AF-A0A1H8JAP2-F1
#
_entry.id   AF-A0A1H8JAP2-F1
#
_cell.length_a   1.000
_cell.length_b   1.000
_cell.length_c   1.000
_cell.angle_alpha   90.00
_cell.angle_beta   90.00
_cell.angle_gamma   90.00
#
_symmetry.space_group_name_H-M   'P 1'
#
loop_
_entity.id
_entity.type
_entity.pdbx_description
1 polymer ?
#
loop_
_entity_poly.entity_id
_entity_poly.type
_entity_poly.pdbx_seq_one_letter_code
_entity_poly.pdbx_strand_id
1 'polypeptide(L)'
;MGKQKKPKKDTKKKKIKMVGHKPLERIDLKKQLAFLKANKRRIQQNQELYYNEQQNQCDLNHYYGSIFEESTNLSSSLTKLLMKSHKNQVPYFISKDLYLYTWVDLYPDGTVKSIYSGEEKDPASLIVNDQEIIRIKYEEFLKYFHEVGQDEYVSLKKLKSIDWKFRFNTEHIVPQSWFGALEPMKGDLHHLFTCQPDCNISRSNFPYADFTFYTPESVYEPIQNHCGVAINEKFEPEHGKGKSARAMLYFLLRYPDAIKRSFRNSIDLPLLKRWNQQFPVTLYEKHRNQSIYMIQGNRNPFIDFPDLAEEISFL
;
A
#
# COMPACT_ATOMS: atom_id res chain seq x y z
N MET A 1 -27.65 6.48 51.41
CA MET A 1 -26.68 7.18 50.53
C MET A 1 -25.43 6.32 50.35
N GLY A 2 -25.42 5.41 49.37
CA GLY A 2 -24.26 4.58 49.05
C GLY A 2 -23.51 5.14 47.85
N LYS A 3 -22.30 5.67 48.05
CA LYS A 3 -21.41 6.10 46.95
C LYS A 3 -20.70 4.87 46.37
N GLN A 4 -21.13 4.41 45.19
CA GLN A 4 -20.39 3.44 44.38
C GLN A 4 -19.11 4.07 43.84
N LYS A 5 -17.94 3.55 44.24
CA LYS A 5 -16.64 3.87 43.63
C LYS A 5 -16.55 3.17 42.27
N LYS A 6 -16.44 3.93 41.18
CA LYS A 6 -16.11 3.41 39.84
C LYS A 6 -14.70 2.80 39.83
N PRO A 7 -14.45 1.67 39.14
CA PRO A 7 -13.12 1.11 39.00
C PRO A 7 -12.28 1.98 38.05
N LYS A 8 -11.09 2.39 38.50
CA LYS A 8 -10.08 3.03 37.64
C LYS A 8 -9.59 2.00 36.61
N LYS A 9 -9.71 2.31 35.32
CA LYS A 9 -9.07 1.55 34.24
C LYS A 9 -7.56 1.74 34.35
N ASP A 10 -6.85 0.69 34.76
CA ASP A 10 -5.40 0.61 34.66
C ASP A 10 -4.98 0.46 33.19
N THR A 11 -4.70 1.58 32.53
CA THR A 11 -3.97 1.58 31.26
C THR A 11 -2.51 1.25 31.54
N LYS A 12 -2.15 -0.04 31.57
CA LYS A 12 -0.75 -0.49 31.64
C LYS A 12 0.02 0.09 30.45
N LYS A 13 0.87 1.09 30.71
CA LYS A 13 1.85 1.63 29.75
C LYS A 13 2.81 0.49 29.37
N LYS A 14 2.70 -0.02 28.14
CA LYS A 14 3.64 -1.03 27.61
C LYS A 14 5.03 -0.40 27.49
N LYS A 15 5.99 -0.95 28.21
CA LYS A 15 7.38 -0.49 28.37
C LYS A 15 8.30 -1.49 27.64
N ILE A 16 9.25 -1.03 26.82
CA ILE A 16 10.18 -1.87 26.03
C ILE A 16 11.62 -1.55 26.43
N LYS A 17 12.45 -2.59 26.66
CA LYS A 17 13.89 -2.50 26.92
C LYS A 17 14.65 -2.72 25.59
N MET A 18 15.58 -1.84 25.23
CA MET A 18 16.34 -1.93 23.96
C MET A 18 17.73 -2.55 24.17
N VAL A 19 18.17 -3.37 23.21
CA VAL A 19 19.51 -3.99 23.11
C VAL A 19 20.25 -3.35 21.93
N GLY A 20 21.58 -3.20 22.05
CA GLY A 20 22.45 -2.44 21.14
C GLY A 20 22.16 -2.63 19.65
N HIS A 21 21.91 -1.50 18.96
CA HIS A 21 21.56 -1.46 17.54
C HIS A 21 22.80 -1.53 16.65
N LYS A 22 22.92 -2.59 15.83
CA LYS A 22 23.66 -2.50 14.57
C LYS A 22 22.79 -1.70 13.58
N PRO A 23 23.35 -0.77 12.78
CA PRO A 23 22.60 -0.09 11.73
C PRO A 23 22.04 -1.14 10.79
N LEU A 24 20.72 -1.13 10.58
CA LEU A 24 20.10 -1.91 9.52
C LEU A 24 20.75 -1.47 8.20
N GLU A 25 21.40 -2.37 7.45
CA GLU A 25 21.98 -2.05 6.13
C GLU A 25 20.84 -1.61 5.19
N ARG A 26 20.60 -0.30 5.11
CA ARG A 26 19.67 0.28 4.16
C ARG A 26 20.30 0.37 2.78
N ILE A 27 19.45 0.42 1.77
CA ILE A 27 19.89 0.58 0.38
C ILE A 27 20.46 1.98 0.21
N ASP A 28 21.71 2.05 -0.25
CA ASP A 28 22.42 3.29 -0.53
C ASP A 28 21.69 4.19 -1.55
N LEU A 29 21.66 5.51 -1.29
CA LEU A 29 20.98 6.49 -2.13
C LEU A 29 21.43 6.45 -3.58
N LYS A 30 22.76 6.38 -3.79
CA LYS A 30 23.33 6.42 -5.12
C LYS A 30 22.91 5.18 -5.90
N LYS A 31 22.81 4.02 -5.24
CA LYS A 31 22.27 2.79 -5.85
C LYS A 31 20.80 2.95 -6.25
N GLN A 32 19.95 3.51 -5.39
CA GLN A 32 18.53 3.73 -5.71
C GLN A 32 18.38 4.66 -6.92
N LEU A 33 19.10 5.79 -6.92
CA LEU A 33 19.06 6.76 -8.02
C LEU A 33 19.65 6.21 -9.32
N ALA A 34 20.71 5.41 -9.24
CA ALA A 34 21.28 4.74 -10.42
C ALA A 34 20.30 3.72 -11.01
N PHE A 35 19.61 2.94 -10.16
CA PHE A 35 18.58 1.99 -10.60
C PHE A 35 17.40 2.69 -11.26
N LEU A 36 16.87 3.75 -10.64
CA LEU A 36 15.83 4.60 -11.23
C LEU A 36 16.26 5.16 -12.59
N LYS A 37 17.49 5.70 -12.69
CA LYS A 37 18.02 6.25 -13.94
C LYS A 37 18.12 5.19 -15.04
N ALA A 38 18.54 3.97 -14.70
CA ALA A 38 18.57 2.87 -15.63
C ALA A 38 17.16 2.50 -16.13
N ASN A 39 16.18 2.42 -15.23
CA ASN A 39 14.80 2.11 -15.59
C ASN A 39 14.16 3.20 -16.45
N LYS A 40 14.33 4.48 -16.12
CA LYS A 40 13.84 5.59 -16.96
C LYS A 40 14.43 5.55 -18.37
N ARG A 41 15.72 5.22 -18.50
CA ARG A 41 16.36 5.03 -19.81
C ARG A 41 15.74 3.86 -20.59
N ARG A 42 15.43 2.74 -19.95
CA ARG A 42 14.78 1.59 -20.59
C ARG A 42 13.41 1.97 -21.17
N ILE A 43 12.61 2.70 -20.40
CA ILE A 43 11.29 3.21 -20.83
C ILE A 43 11.44 4.14 -22.05
N GLN A 44 12.39 5.07 -22.00
CA GLN A 44 12.67 6.03 -23.09
C GLN A 44 13.16 5.34 -24.37
N GLN A 45 13.91 4.25 -24.24
CA GLN A 45 14.47 3.51 -25.38
C GLN A 45 13.42 2.68 -26.11
N ASN A 46 12.54 2.00 -25.37
CA ASN A 46 11.48 1.18 -25.95
C ASN A 46 10.32 1.02 -24.97
N GLN A 47 9.13 1.48 -25.36
CA GLN A 47 7.91 1.35 -24.55
C GLN A 47 7.49 -0.11 -24.31
N GLU A 48 7.86 -1.06 -25.17
CA GLU A 48 7.65 -2.48 -24.91
C GLU A 48 8.47 -3.00 -23.72
N LEU A 49 9.56 -2.32 -23.34
CA LEU A 49 10.32 -2.64 -22.13
C LEU A 49 9.62 -2.14 -20.86
N TYR A 50 8.74 -1.14 -20.98
CA TYR A 50 7.86 -0.74 -19.90
C TYR A 50 6.78 -1.79 -19.69
N TYR A 51 6.07 -2.18 -20.74
CA TYR A 51 5.08 -3.24 -20.67
C TYR A 51 4.97 -4.01 -21.99
N ASN A 52 5.17 -5.31 -21.93
CA ASN A 52 5.08 -6.21 -23.08
C ASN A 52 3.81 -7.07 -22.97
N GLU A 53 2.81 -6.78 -23.79
CA GLU A 53 1.51 -7.50 -23.76
C GLU A 53 1.65 -8.98 -24.15
N GLN A 54 2.53 -9.32 -25.09
CA GLN A 54 2.74 -10.73 -25.51
C GLN A 54 3.35 -11.57 -24.38
N GLN A 55 4.39 -11.04 -23.72
CA GLN A 55 4.99 -11.70 -22.56
C GLN A 55 3.98 -11.80 -21.42
N ASN A 56 3.21 -10.74 -21.16
CA ASN A 56 2.15 -10.77 -20.16
C ASN A 56 1.13 -11.90 -20.46
N GLN A 57 0.71 -12.08 -21.70
CA GLN A 57 -0.21 -13.16 -22.06
C GLN A 57 0.38 -14.55 -21.83
N CYS A 58 1.66 -14.75 -22.18
CA CYS A 58 2.38 -16.00 -21.87
C CYS A 58 2.43 -16.26 -20.37
N ASP A 59 2.76 -15.23 -19.57
CA ASP A 59 2.84 -15.31 -18.12
C ASP A 59 1.47 -15.58 -17.48
N LEU A 60 0.40 -14.98 -18.00
CA LEU A 60 -0.98 -15.24 -17.57
C LEU A 60 -1.35 -16.71 -17.78
N ASN A 61 -1.11 -17.23 -18.98
CA ASN A 61 -1.42 -18.62 -19.32
C ASN A 61 -0.63 -19.58 -18.42
N HIS A 62 0.64 -19.30 -18.18
CA HIS A 62 1.48 -20.10 -17.28
C HIS A 62 1.00 -20.03 -15.82
N TYR A 63 0.65 -18.83 -15.34
CA TYR A 63 0.33 -18.58 -13.94
C TYR A 63 -1.06 -19.10 -13.55
N TYR A 64 -2.05 -18.91 -14.41
CA TYR A 64 -3.45 -19.25 -14.15
C TYR A 64 -3.93 -20.54 -14.82
N GLY A 65 -3.14 -21.15 -15.72
CA GLY A 65 -3.59 -22.25 -16.59
C GLY A 65 -4.32 -23.38 -15.87
N SER A 66 -3.82 -23.84 -14.72
CA SER A 66 -4.45 -24.94 -13.97
C SER A 66 -5.67 -24.52 -13.12
N ILE A 67 -5.96 -23.23 -12.97
CA ILE A 67 -7.03 -22.75 -12.08
C ILE A 67 -8.39 -22.76 -12.78
N PHE A 68 -8.43 -22.29 -14.03
CA PHE A 68 -9.68 -22.12 -14.77
C PHE A 68 -10.21 -23.42 -15.38
N GLU A 69 -9.36 -24.45 -15.50
CA GLU A 69 -9.75 -25.76 -16.05
C GLU A 69 -10.34 -26.72 -14.99
N GLU A 70 -9.93 -26.60 -13.72
CA GLU A 70 -10.14 -27.67 -12.71
C GLU A 70 -10.98 -27.26 -11.49
N SER A 71 -11.38 -25.99 -11.33
CA SER A 71 -11.91 -25.52 -10.05
C SER A 71 -13.44 -25.49 -9.95
N THR A 72 -13.99 -26.34 -9.07
CA THR A 72 -15.39 -26.25 -8.60
C THR A 72 -15.59 -25.10 -7.59
N ASN A 73 -14.51 -24.57 -7.02
CA ASN A 73 -14.50 -23.40 -6.14
C ASN A 73 -13.33 -22.47 -6.51
N LEU A 74 -13.60 -21.54 -7.42
CA LEU A 74 -12.62 -20.60 -7.96
C LEU A 74 -11.97 -19.72 -6.87
N SER A 75 -12.73 -19.28 -5.88
CA SER A 75 -12.23 -18.44 -4.78
C SER A 75 -11.14 -19.15 -3.98
N SER A 76 -11.38 -20.40 -3.57
CA SER A 76 -10.40 -21.20 -2.83
C SER A 76 -9.15 -21.47 -3.66
N SER A 77 -9.31 -21.79 -4.94
CA SER A 77 -8.20 -22.08 -5.85
C SER A 77 -7.31 -20.85 -6.06
N LEU A 78 -7.91 -19.67 -6.27
CA LEU A 78 -7.16 -18.42 -6.38
C LEU A 78 -6.45 -18.07 -5.07
N THR A 79 -7.10 -18.17 -3.91
CA THR A 79 -6.42 -17.95 -2.61
C THR A 79 -5.20 -18.85 -2.47
N LYS A 80 -5.31 -20.15 -2.77
CA LYS A 80 -4.19 -21.11 -2.72
C LYS A 80 -3.08 -20.73 -3.70
N LEU A 81 -3.41 -20.36 -4.94
CA LEU A 81 -2.44 -19.92 -5.93
C LEU A 81 -1.69 -18.68 -5.44
N LEU A 82 -2.38 -17.67 -4.95
CA LEU A 82 -1.80 -16.43 -4.44
C LEU A 82 -0.88 -16.66 -3.23
N MET A 83 -1.26 -17.59 -2.34
CA MET A 83 -0.41 -18.00 -1.21
C MET A 83 0.86 -18.72 -1.66
N LYS A 84 0.74 -19.68 -2.59
CA LYS A 84 1.86 -20.51 -3.09
C LYS A 84 2.83 -19.74 -3.98
N SER A 85 2.32 -18.79 -4.76
CA SER A 85 3.09 -18.07 -5.78
C SER A 85 3.88 -16.88 -5.25
N HIS A 86 3.54 -16.34 -4.08
CA HIS A 86 4.30 -15.27 -3.42
C HIS A 86 5.59 -15.84 -2.81
N LYS A 87 6.51 -16.24 -3.70
CA LYS A 87 7.78 -16.92 -3.39
C LYS A 87 8.79 -15.95 -2.76
N ASN A 88 8.85 -14.72 -3.27
CA ASN A 88 9.80 -13.71 -2.80
C ASN A 88 9.08 -12.72 -1.88
N GLN A 89 9.01 -13.05 -0.59
CA GLN A 89 8.42 -12.21 0.45
C GLN A 89 9.41 -11.12 0.88
N VAL A 90 9.59 -10.14 -0.01
CA VAL A 90 10.54 -9.06 0.18
C VAL A 90 10.09 -8.18 1.38
N PRO A 91 10.97 -7.90 2.36
CA PRO A 91 10.62 -7.04 3.48
C PRO A 91 10.26 -5.62 3.02
N TYR A 92 9.36 -4.94 3.75
CA TYR A 92 8.84 -3.61 3.38
C TYR A 92 9.91 -2.58 3.03
N PHE A 93 11.01 -2.53 3.79
CA PHE A 93 12.06 -1.55 3.52
C PHE A 93 12.72 -1.78 2.15
N ILE A 94 12.87 -3.04 1.72
CA ILE A 94 13.39 -3.36 0.38
C ILE A 94 12.31 -3.12 -0.67
N SER A 95 11.07 -3.58 -0.45
CA SER A 95 9.96 -3.37 -1.39
C SER A 95 9.79 -1.89 -1.73
N LYS A 96 9.73 -1.04 -0.70
CA LYS A 96 9.61 0.41 -0.86
C LYS A 96 10.87 1.03 -1.45
N ASP A 97 12.02 0.85 -0.81
CA ASP A 97 13.23 1.61 -1.15
C ASP A 97 13.87 1.15 -2.46
N LEU A 98 13.69 -0.11 -2.85
CA LEU A 98 14.29 -0.64 -4.07
C LEU A 98 13.38 -0.61 -5.27
N TYR A 99 12.08 -0.88 -5.10
CA TYR A 99 11.20 -1.23 -6.23
C TYR A 99 10.05 -0.26 -6.46
N LEU A 100 9.45 0.28 -5.38
CA LEU A 100 8.23 1.09 -5.51
C LEU A 100 8.45 2.30 -6.42
N TYR A 101 9.30 3.24 -6.03
CA TYR A 101 9.49 4.49 -6.81
C TYR A 101 10.42 4.36 -8.01
N THR A 102 11.20 3.28 -8.07
CA THR A 102 12.25 3.10 -9.09
C THR A 102 11.76 2.32 -10.30
N TRP A 103 10.66 1.58 -10.15
CA TRP A 103 10.12 0.72 -11.19
C TRP A 103 8.61 0.56 -11.11
N VAL A 104 8.11 -0.06 -10.04
CA VAL A 104 6.72 -0.52 -9.97
C VAL A 104 5.73 0.62 -10.20
N ASP A 105 5.89 1.73 -9.50
CA ASP A 105 4.96 2.87 -9.56
C ASP A 105 5.31 3.90 -10.65
N LEU A 106 6.26 3.58 -11.54
CA LEU A 106 6.56 4.46 -12.67
C LEU A 106 5.43 4.45 -13.69
N TYR A 107 5.10 5.62 -14.22
CA TYR A 107 4.24 5.79 -15.39
C TYR A 107 5.06 5.66 -16.69
N PRO A 108 4.40 5.55 -17.87
CA PRO A 108 5.09 5.40 -19.16
C PRO A 108 6.06 6.55 -19.52
N ASP A 109 5.90 7.71 -18.88
CA ASP A 109 6.79 8.88 -19.01
C ASP A 109 7.96 8.87 -18.00
N GLY A 110 8.02 7.86 -17.11
CA GLY A 110 9.03 7.73 -16.07
C GLY A 110 8.82 8.67 -14.87
N THR A 111 7.62 9.24 -14.72
CA THR A 111 7.18 9.95 -13.50
C THR A 111 6.46 8.99 -12.55
N VAL A 112 6.08 9.47 -11.38
CA VAL A 112 5.16 8.77 -10.45
C VAL A 112 3.97 9.68 -10.16
N LYS A 113 2.81 9.09 -9.88
CA LYS A 113 1.62 9.85 -9.49
C LYS A 113 1.10 9.38 -8.16
N SER A 114 0.68 10.33 -7.34
CA SER A 114 0.00 10.02 -6.08
C SER A 114 -1.29 9.26 -6.34
N ILE A 115 -1.52 8.20 -5.55
CA ILE A 115 -2.73 7.41 -5.66
C ILE A 115 -4.00 8.23 -5.42
N TYR A 116 -3.99 9.15 -4.46
CA TYR A 116 -5.20 9.86 -4.03
C TYR A 116 -5.36 11.24 -4.63
N SER A 117 -4.27 11.96 -4.93
CA SER A 117 -4.35 13.30 -5.51
C SER A 117 -4.10 13.34 -7.01
N GLY A 118 -3.63 12.25 -7.61
CA GLY A 118 -3.26 12.20 -9.02
C GLY A 118 -2.03 13.07 -9.38
N GLU A 119 -1.51 13.84 -8.44
CA GLU A 119 -0.40 14.77 -8.66
C GLU A 119 0.85 14.00 -9.10
N GLU A 120 1.44 14.48 -10.18
CA GLU A 120 2.67 13.96 -10.76
C GLU A 120 3.90 14.49 -10.01
N LYS A 121 4.86 13.60 -9.77
CA LYS A 121 6.13 13.92 -9.11
C LYS A 121 7.30 13.26 -9.83
N ASP A 122 8.48 13.86 -9.66
CA ASP A 122 9.73 13.20 -10.01
C ASP A 122 10.09 12.14 -8.95
N PRO A 123 10.19 10.84 -9.31
CA PRO A 123 10.52 9.78 -8.37
C PRO A 123 11.86 10.00 -7.64
N ALA A 124 12.85 10.66 -8.27
CA ALA A 124 14.13 10.92 -7.61
C ALA A 124 13.94 11.85 -6.38
N SER A 125 13.06 12.85 -6.49
CA SER A 125 12.71 13.73 -5.38
C SER A 125 12.07 12.99 -4.20
N LEU A 126 11.22 11.99 -4.47
CA LEU A 126 10.58 11.17 -3.44
C LEU A 126 11.61 10.29 -2.71
N ILE A 127 12.53 9.69 -3.46
CA ILE A 127 13.62 8.88 -2.90
C ILE A 127 14.49 9.72 -1.95
N VAL A 128 14.90 10.91 -2.39
CA VAL A 128 15.70 11.83 -1.58
C VAL A 128 14.93 12.28 -0.34
N ASN A 129 13.65 12.64 -0.48
CA ASN A 129 12.80 13.05 0.64
C ASN A 129 12.62 11.91 1.66
N ASP A 130 12.34 10.68 1.21
CA ASP A 130 12.20 9.53 2.11
C ASP A 130 13.49 9.26 2.90
N GLN A 131 14.68 9.43 2.29
CA GLN A 131 15.96 9.33 3.01
C GLN A 131 16.16 10.43 4.04
N GLU A 132 15.77 11.66 3.70
CA GLU A 132 15.83 12.78 4.64
C GLU A 132 14.88 12.55 5.82
N ILE A 133 13.67 12.07 5.57
CA ILE A 133 12.71 11.66 6.61
C ILE A 133 13.28 10.56 7.50
N ILE A 134 14.01 9.58 6.95
CA ILE A 134 14.70 8.55 7.73
C ILE A 134 15.74 9.18 8.66
N ARG A 135 16.55 10.10 8.14
CA ARG A 135 17.57 10.83 8.91
C ARG A 135 16.94 11.63 10.05
N ILE A 136 15.92 12.43 9.74
CA ILE A 136 15.17 13.23 10.73
C ILE A 136 14.56 12.34 11.80
N LYS A 137 13.90 11.24 11.42
CA LYS A 137 13.35 10.27 12.39
C LYS A 137 14.43 9.76 13.33
N TYR A 138 15.56 9.33 12.78
CA TYR A 138 16.68 8.81 13.57
C TYR A 138 17.20 9.84 14.58
N GLU A 139 17.38 11.09 14.15
CA GLU A 139 17.80 12.19 15.03
C GLU A 139 16.78 12.49 16.13
N GLU A 140 15.49 12.51 15.82
CA GLU A 140 14.43 12.70 16.81
C GLU A 140 14.35 11.53 17.80
N PHE A 141 14.61 10.30 17.35
CA PHE A 141 14.74 9.14 18.24
C PHE A 141 15.94 9.27 19.17
N LEU A 142 17.10 9.70 18.66
CA LEU A 142 18.29 9.91 19.48
C LEU A 142 18.08 11.02 20.51
N LYS A 143 17.52 12.18 20.11
CA LYS A 143 17.18 13.27 21.05
C LYS A 143 16.26 12.77 22.15
N TYR A 144 15.20 12.06 21.79
CA TYR A 144 14.28 11.50 22.77
C TYR A 144 14.95 10.47 23.69
N PHE A 145 15.88 9.67 23.18
CA PHE A 145 16.65 8.73 23.98
C PHE A 145 17.56 9.45 24.99
N HIS A 146 18.24 10.53 24.58
CA HIS A 146 19.05 11.34 25.48
C HIS A 146 18.21 12.01 26.58
N GLU A 147 16.99 12.46 26.27
CA GLU A 147 16.07 13.07 27.24
C GLU A 147 15.55 12.07 28.30
N VAL A 148 15.35 10.80 27.93
CA VAL A 148 14.80 9.77 28.83
C VAL A 148 15.89 9.12 29.71
N GLY A 149 17.17 9.22 29.33
CA GLY A 149 18.27 8.58 30.03
C GLY A 149 18.37 7.07 29.73
N GLN A 150 19.57 6.48 29.89
CA GLN A 150 19.89 5.12 29.40
C GLN A 150 19.13 3.99 30.13
N ASP A 151 18.63 4.21 31.34
CA ASP A 151 17.99 3.19 32.19
C ASP A 151 16.45 3.29 32.26
N GLU A 152 15.84 4.26 31.58
CA GLU A 152 14.38 4.40 31.57
C GLU A 152 13.71 3.85 30.30
N TYR A 153 12.47 3.43 30.47
CA TYR A 153 11.67 2.85 29.41
C TYR A 153 11.13 3.92 28.45
N VAL A 154 11.38 3.72 27.16
CA VAL A 154 10.93 4.59 26.08
C VAL A 154 9.40 4.54 25.92
N SER A 155 8.74 5.69 25.80
CA SER A 155 7.28 5.78 25.62
C SER A 155 6.87 5.44 24.19
N LEU A 156 6.13 4.34 24.01
CA LEU A 156 5.54 3.98 22.71
C LEU A 156 4.63 5.06 22.13
N LYS A 157 4.00 5.89 22.97
CA LYS A 157 3.17 7.00 22.50
C LYS A 157 4.02 8.07 21.81
N LYS A 158 5.19 8.40 22.38
CA LYS A 158 6.12 9.38 21.80
C LYS A 158 6.78 8.85 20.52
N LEU A 159 7.19 7.59 20.51
CA LEU A 159 7.72 6.94 19.29
C LEU A 159 6.70 6.97 18.15
N LYS A 160 5.43 6.64 18.44
CA LYS A 160 4.34 6.75 17.46
C LYS A 160 4.09 8.18 16.99
N SER A 161 4.24 9.18 17.85
CA SER A 161 4.08 10.58 17.42
C SER A 161 5.19 11.05 16.48
N ILE A 162 6.43 10.58 16.67
CA ILE A 162 7.54 10.86 15.74
C ILE A 162 7.23 10.21 14.39
N ASP A 163 6.82 8.94 14.37
CA ASP A 163 6.47 8.24 13.13
C ASP A 163 5.28 8.89 12.40
N TRP A 164 4.27 9.34 13.16
CA TRP A 164 3.10 10.03 12.61
C TRP A 164 3.44 11.40 12.01
N LYS A 165 4.35 12.15 12.65
CA LYS A 165 4.77 13.48 12.19
C LYS A 165 5.56 13.43 10.87
N PHE A 166 6.30 12.34 10.66
CA PHE A 166 7.20 12.20 9.52
C PHE A 166 6.79 11.01 8.63
N ARG A 167 5.69 11.14 7.90
CA ARG A 167 5.24 10.07 6.99
C ARG A 167 6.11 9.99 5.73
N PHE A 168 6.21 8.79 5.19
CA PHE A 168 6.85 8.54 3.89
C PHE A 168 5.88 8.86 2.76
N ASN A 169 6.42 9.00 1.55
CA ASN A 169 5.63 9.18 0.33
C ASN A 169 4.97 7.88 -0.18
N THR A 170 4.64 6.95 0.73
CA THR A 170 4.05 5.64 0.44
C THR A 170 2.78 5.44 1.23
N GLU A 171 1.74 4.96 0.54
CA GLU A 171 0.47 4.54 1.09
C GLU A 171 0.34 3.02 1.11
N HIS A 172 -0.20 2.50 2.21
CA HIS A 172 -0.73 1.13 2.27
C HIS A 172 -2.25 1.19 2.06
N ILE A 173 -2.74 0.70 0.92
CA ILE A 173 -4.18 0.74 0.61
C ILE A 173 -4.99 -0.01 1.66
N VAL A 174 -4.48 -1.11 2.20
CA VAL A 174 -5.02 -1.68 3.44
C VAL A 174 -4.26 -1.08 4.61
N PRO A 175 -4.90 -0.36 5.55
CA PRO A 175 -4.17 0.30 6.64
C PRO A 175 -3.37 -0.70 7.46
N GLN A 176 -2.10 -0.40 7.71
CA GLN A 176 -1.23 -1.25 8.55
C GLN A 176 -1.83 -1.57 9.92
N SER A 177 -2.62 -0.66 10.49
CA SER A 177 -3.30 -0.84 11.77
C SER A 177 -4.33 -1.99 11.75
N TRP A 178 -4.87 -2.32 10.58
CA TRP A 178 -5.90 -3.35 10.39
C TRP A 178 -5.33 -4.77 10.49
N PHE A 179 -4.08 -4.99 10.04
CA PHE A 179 -3.42 -6.30 10.06
C PHE A 179 -2.17 -6.36 10.96
N GLY A 180 -1.89 -5.29 11.70
CA GLY A 180 -0.80 -5.26 12.68
C GLY A 180 0.58 -4.98 12.08
N ALA A 181 0.66 -4.49 10.84
CA ALA A 181 1.92 -4.17 10.16
C ALA A 181 2.90 -5.35 10.05
N LEU A 182 2.37 -6.59 9.99
CA LEU A 182 3.17 -7.81 9.90
C LEU A 182 3.65 -8.05 8.47
N GLU A 183 4.86 -8.58 8.33
CA GLU A 183 5.33 -9.17 7.08
C GLU A 183 4.66 -10.53 6.83
N PRO A 184 4.46 -10.97 5.57
CA PRO A 184 4.86 -10.29 4.33
C PRO A 184 3.87 -9.22 3.86
N MET A 185 2.72 -9.07 4.53
CA MET A 185 1.68 -8.14 4.10
C MET A 185 2.19 -6.71 4.02
N LYS A 186 2.98 -6.26 4.99
CA LYS A 186 3.50 -4.88 5.01
C LYS A 186 4.36 -4.55 3.78
N GLY A 187 5.15 -5.52 3.30
CA GLY A 187 6.01 -5.37 2.13
C GLY A 187 5.39 -5.78 0.78
N ASP A 188 4.15 -6.27 0.76
CA ASP A 188 3.49 -6.69 -0.49
C ASP A 188 3.13 -5.48 -1.38
N LEU A 189 3.86 -5.34 -2.50
CA LEU A 189 3.77 -4.25 -3.45
C LEU A 189 2.38 -4.09 -4.09
N HIS A 190 1.55 -5.14 -4.10
CA HIS A 190 0.19 -5.06 -4.68
C HIS A 190 -0.73 -4.08 -3.95
N HIS A 191 -0.41 -3.68 -2.71
CA HIS A 191 -1.14 -2.64 -1.98
C HIS A 191 -0.26 -1.48 -1.48
N LEU A 192 0.95 -1.34 -2.03
CA LEU A 192 1.83 -0.18 -1.80
C LEU A 192 1.77 0.78 -3.00
N PHE A 193 1.50 2.05 -2.74
CA PHE A 193 1.43 3.07 -3.78
C PHE A 193 2.13 4.36 -3.34
N THR A 194 2.58 5.14 -4.30
CA THR A 194 3.07 6.50 -4.08
C THR A 194 1.92 7.39 -3.58
N CYS A 195 2.17 8.16 -2.53
CA CYS A 195 1.17 9.06 -1.95
C CYS A 195 1.86 10.12 -1.11
N GLN A 196 1.46 11.39 -1.23
CA GLN A 196 2.02 12.44 -0.40
C GLN A 196 1.67 12.22 1.09
N PRO A 197 2.57 12.63 2.01
CA PRO A 197 2.35 12.54 3.45
C PRO A 197 1.02 13.14 3.94
N ASP A 198 0.60 14.28 3.41
CA ASP A 198 -0.64 14.97 3.76
C ASP A 198 -1.88 14.19 3.32
N CYS A 199 -1.89 13.64 2.10
CA CYS A 199 -2.97 12.76 1.65
C CYS A 199 -3.04 11.47 2.47
N ASN A 200 -1.90 10.86 2.79
CA ASN A 200 -1.83 9.69 3.68
C ASN A 200 -2.36 10.02 5.09
N ILE A 201 -1.99 11.18 5.64
CA ILE A 201 -2.51 11.66 6.94
C ILE A 201 -4.03 11.86 6.90
N SER A 202 -4.55 12.51 5.85
CA SER A 202 -5.98 12.75 5.64
C SER A 202 -6.77 11.44 5.56
N ARG A 203 -6.26 10.48 4.78
CA ARG A 203 -6.84 9.13 4.66
C ARG A 203 -6.88 8.38 5.99
N SER A 204 -5.85 8.54 6.84
CA SER A 204 -5.76 7.88 8.15
C SER A 204 -5.84 6.35 8.04
N ASN A 205 -6.76 5.71 8.77
CA ASN A 205 -7.10 4.29 8.65
C ASN A 205 -8.58 4.09 8.31
N PHE A 206 -9.19 5.09 7.67
CA PHE A 206 -10.61 5.11 7.37
C PHE A 206 -10.95 4.12 6.24
N PRO A 207 -12.07 3.37 6.37
CA PRO A 207 -12.63 2.62 5.25
C PRO A 207 -13.03 3.56 4.10
N TYR A 208 -12.99 3.02 2.88
CA TYR A 208 -13.44 3.73 1.70
C TYR A 208 -14.97 3.90 1.71
N ALA A 209 -15.44 5.02 1.16
CA ALA A 209 -16.85 5.33 0.96
C ALA A 209 -17.03 6.21 -0.29
N ASP A 210 -18.27 6.30 -0.77
CA ASP A 210 -18.72 7.42 -1.62
C ASP A 210 -19.56 8.38 -0.77
N PHE A 211 -19.50 9.67 -1.09
CA PHE A 211 -20.28 10.75 -0.52
C PHE A 211 -21.18 11.35 -1.61
N THR A 212 -22.48 11.48 -1.33
CA THR A 212 -23.47 11.90 -2.34
C THR A 212 -23.27 13.30 -2.91
N PHE A 213 -22.45 14.14 -2.27
CA PHE A 213 -22.14 15.50 -2.70
C PHE A 213 -20.80 15.61 -3.44
N TYR A 214 -20.10 14.49 -3.67
CA TYR A 214 -18.75 14.48 -4.21
C TYR A 214 -18.63 13.38 -5.27
N THR A 215 -18.23 13.76 -6.48
CA THR A 215 -18.09 12.87 -7.65
C THR A 215 -16.70 13.03 -8.27
N PRO A 216 -15.64 12.62 -7.55
CA PRO A 216 -14.26 12.77 -8.02
C PRO A 216 -14.02 12.03 -9.33
N GLU A 217 -12.99 12.47 -10.07
CA GLU A 217 -12.64 11.97 -11.41
C GLU A 217 -13.71 12.23 -12.49
N SER A 218 -14.83 12.91 -12.17
CA SER A 218 -15.81 13.38 -13.14
C SER A 218 -15.36 14.68 -13.80
N VAL A 219 -15.54 14.78 -15.12
CA VAL A 219 -15.29 16.01 -15.89
C VAL A 219 -16.18 17.18 -15.43
N TYR A 220 -17.32 16.85 -14.80
CA TYR A 220 -18.32 17.82 -14.35
C TYR A 220 -18.30 18.07 -12.84
N GLU A 221 -17.28 17.58 -12.12
CA GLU A 221 -17.20 17.73 -10.66
C GLU A 221 -17.01 19.20 -10.26
N PRO A 222 -17.95 19.81 -9.52
CA PRO A 222 -17.81 21.19 -9.07
C PRO A 222 -16.83 21.35 -7.89
N ILE A 223 -16.56 20.29 -7.12
CA ILE A 223 -15.69 20.31 -5.94
C ILE A 223 -14.47 19.42 -6.20
N GLN A 224 -13.35 20.04 -6.60
CA GLN A 224 -12.05 19.35 -6.64
C GLN A 224 -11.35 19.48 -5.29
N ASN A 225 -11.07 18.35 -4.65
CA ASN A 225 -10.26 18.27 -3.44
C ASN A 225 -8.86 17.78 -3.80
N HIS A 226 -7.83 18.26 -3.13
CA HIS A 226 -6.47 17.82 -3.46
C HIS A 226 -6.28 16.32 -3.25
N CYS A 227 -6.69 15.76 -2.10
CA CYS A 227 -6.49 14.34 -1.77
C CYS A 227 -7.77 13.50 -1.82
N GLY A 228 -8.94 14.12 -1.76
CA GLY A 228 -10.20 13.45 -1.43
C GLY A 228 -10.89 14.06 -0.21
N VAL A 229 -12.01 13.45 0.17
CA VAL A 229 -12.88 13.87 1.28
C VAL A 229 -12.79 12.85 2.43
N ALA A 230 -12.59 13.34 3.66
CA ALA A 230 -12.59 12.55 4.88
C ALA A 230 -13.65 13.07 5.86
N ILE A 231 -14.75 12.34 6.04
CA ILE A 231 -15.87 12.71 6.92
C ILE A 231 -16.37 11.49 7.67
N ASN A 232 -16.69 11.64 8.96
CA ASN A 232 -17.25 10.57 9.81
C ASN A 232 -16.43 9.27 9.78
N GLU A 233 -15.10 9.41 9.84
CA GLU A 233 -14.15 8.28 9.78
C GLU A 233 -14.26 7.44 8.51
N LYS A 234 -14.72 8.04 7.40
CA LYS A 234 -14.75 7.44 6.06
C LYS A 234 -13.95 8.32 5.11
N PHE A 235 -13.44 7.72 4.03
CA PHE A 235 -12.62 8.40 3.05
C PHE A 235 -13.05 8.10 1.61
N GLU A 236 -13.17 9.12 0.79
CA GLU A 236 -13.37 9.03 -0.65
C GLU A 236 -12.21 9.75 -1.33
N PRO A 237 -11.36 9.07 -2.12
CA PRO A 237 -10.21 9.71 -2.72
C PRO A 237 -10.59 10.57 -3.94
N GLU A 238 -9.82 11.62 -4.22
CA GLU A 238 -9.97 12.43 -5.45
C GLU A 238 -9.57 11.63 -6.69
N HIS A 239 -8.60 10.74 -6.55
CA HIS A 239 -8.15 9.85 -7.61
C HIS A 239 -7.96 8.42 -7.12
N GLY A 240 -7.95 7.47 -8.06
CA GLY A 240 -7.47 6.13 -7.80
C GLY A 240 -8.48 5.21 -7.12
N LYS A 241 -9.80 5.46 -7.30
CA LYS A 241 -10.86 4.57 -6.83
C LYS A 241 -10.69 3.13 -7.33
N GLY A 242 -10.53 2.93 -8.64
CA GLY A 242 -10.33 1.60 -9.24
C GLY A 242 -9.08 0.88 -8.73
N LYS A 243 -7.95 1.59 -8.68
CA LYS A 243 -6.67 1.10 -8.15
C LYS A 243 -6.78 0.65 -6.68
N SER A 244 -7.41 1.48 -5.86
CA SER A 244 -7.65 1.19 -4.43
C SER A 244 -8.59 0.00 -4.25
N ALA A 245 -9.65 -0.08 -5.06
CA ALA A 245 -10.58 -1.20 -5.05
C ALA A 245 -9.89 -2.52 -5.37
N ARG A 246 -9.16 -2.61 -6.49
CA ARG A 246 -8.44 -3.84 -6.89
C ARG A 246 -7.37 -4.26 -5.90
N ALA A 247 -6.65 -3.31 -5.29
CA ALA A 247 -5.67 -3.62 -4.25
C ALA A 247 -6.32 -4.13 -2.95
N MET A 248 -7.46 -3.57 -2.54
CA MET A 248 -8.22 -4.04 -1.38
C MET A 248 -8.84 -5.43 -1.62
N LEU A 249 -9.47 -5.65 -2.78
CA LEU A 249 -10.03 -6.94 -3.18
C LEU A 249 -8.93 -8.02 -3.24
N TYR A 250 -7.77 -7.69 -3.83
CA TYR A 250 -6.60 -8.56 -3.81
C TYR A 250 -6.18 -8.93 -2.40
N PHE A 251 -6.07 -7.95 -1.50
CA PHE A 251 -5.62 -8.19 -0.13
C PHE A 251 -6.58 -9.12 0.62
N LEU A 252 -7.89 -8.93 0.45
CA LEU A 252 -8.92 -9.81 1.03
C LEU A 252 -8.80 -11.24 0.51
N LEU A 253 -8.56 -11.42 -0.80
CA LEU A 253 -8.42 -12.74 -1.40
C LEU A 253 -7.11 -13.44 -1.00
N ARG A 254 -6.00 -12.68 -0.96
CA ARG A 254 -4.66 -13.16 -0.62
C ARG A 254 -4.52 -13.45 0.88
N TYR A 255 -5.13 -12.64 1.73
CA TYR A 255 -4.96 -12.65 3.19
C TYR A 255 -6.32 -12.66 3.91
N PRO A 256 -7.17 -13.69 3.69
CA PRO A 256 -8.56 -13.70 4.16
C PRO A 256 -8.68 -13.50 5.68
N ASP A 257 -7.68 -13.98 6.43
CA ASP A 257 -7.69 -13.91 7.88
C ASP A 257 -6.87 -12.78 8.53
N ALA A 258 -6.17 -11.98 7.74
CA ALA A 258 -5.22 -11.01 8.28
C ALA A 258 -5.85 -9.77 8.90
N ILE A 259 -6.94 -9.28 8.30
CA ILE A 259 -7.62 -8.08 8.79
C ILE A 259 -8.31 -8.43 10.11
N LYS A 260 -8.02 -7.67 11.16
CA LYS A 260 -8.67 -7.82 12.47
C LYS A 260 -10.19 -7.69 12.30
N ARG A 261 -10.92 -8.56 12.99
CA ARG A 261 -12.39 -8.62 12.94
C ARG A 261 -13.09 -7.27 13.15
N SER A 262 -12.53 -6.40 13.98
CA SER A 262 -13.08 -5.05 14.23
C SER A 262 -13.12 -4.15 13.00
N PHE A 263 -12.27 -4.39 11.99
CA PHE A 263 -12.22 -3.61 10.75
C PHE A 263 -12.87 -4.34 9.56
N ARG A 264 -13.05 -5.66 9.60
CA ARG A 264 -13.67 -6.39 8.48
C ARG A 264 -15.07 -5.87 8.16
N ASN A 265 -15.88 -5.60 9.20
CA ASN A 265 -17.25 -5.13 9.03
C ASN A 265 -17.35 -3.70 8.46
N SER A 266 -16.27 -2.92 8.47
CA SER A 266 -16.27 -1.58 7.88
C SER A 266 -15.92 -1.56 6.39
N ILE A 267 -15.57 -2.71 5.81
CA ILE A 267 -15.23 -2.82 4.40
C ILE A 267 -16.53 -2.97 3.59
N ASP A 268 -16.80 -1.99 2.74
CA ASP A 268 -17.94 -2.03 1.82
C ASP A 268 -17.55 -2.78 0.53
N LEU A 269 -17.72 -4.11 0.54
CA LEU A 269 -17.45 -4.96 -0.63
C LEU A 269 -18.23 -4.53 -1.88
N PRO A 270 -19.56 -4.25 -1.81
CA PRO A 270 -20.31 -3.71 -2.94
C PRO A 270 -19.70 -2.43 -3.52
N LEU A 271 -19.21 -1.51 -2.70
CA LEU A 271 -18.51 -0.31 -3.17
C LEU A 271 -17.25 -0.65 -3.95
N LEU A 272 -16.39 -1.52 -3.40
CA LEU A 272 -15.14 -1.90 -4.07
C LEU A 272 -15.42 -2.59 -5.41
N LYS A 273 -16.43 -3.45 -5.48
CA LYS A 273 -16.87 -4.08 -6.74
C LYS A 273 -17.35 -3.03 -7.76
N ARG A 274 -18.18 -2.07 -7.34
CA ARG A 274 -18.62 -0.96 -8.20
C ARG A 274 -17.45 -0.12 -8.70
N TRP A 275 -16.52 0.28 -7.82
CA TRP A 275 -15.34 1.04 -8.22
C TRP A 275 -14.45 0.25 -9.19
N ASN A 276 -14.30 -1.06 -8.99
CA ASN A 276 -13.55 -1.90 -9.93
C ASN A 276 -14.16 -1.86 -11.35
N GLN A 277 -15.50 -1.92 -11.45
CA GLN A 277 -16.22 -1.87 -12.73
C GLN A 277 -16.20 -0.47 -13.37
N GLN A 278 -16.46 0.57 -12.57
CA GLN A 278 -16.57 1.96 -13.05
C GLN A 278 -15.23 2.54 -13.50
N PHE A 279 -14.11 2.07 -12.93
CA PHE A 279 -12.78 2.58 -13.20
C PHE A 279 -11.90 1.46 -13.81
N PRO A 280 -11.89 1.33 -15.16
CA PRO A 280 -11.18 0.26 -15.85
C PRO A 280 -9.69 0.19 -15.52
N VAL A 281 -9.12 -1.00 -15.71
CA VAL A 281 -7.68 -1.22 -15.55
C VAL A 281 -6.90 -0.41 -16.59
N THR A 282 -5.89 0.30 -16.12
CA THR A 282 -5.01 1.14 -16.94
C THR A 282 -3.71 0.41 -17.34
N LEU A 283 -3.01 0.93 -18.36
CA LEU A 283 -1.66 0.44 -18.73
C LEU A 283 -0.69 0.48 -17.55
N TYR A 284 -0.78 1.52 -16.72
CA TYR A 284 -0.01 1.66 -15.48
C TYR A 284 -0.25 0.49 -14.52
N GLU A 285 -1.50 0.06 -14.34
CA GLU A 285 -1.82 -1.07 -13.47
C GLU A 285 -1.36 -2.40 -14.05
N LYS A 286 -1.49 -2.58 -15.37
CA LYS A 286 -0.94 -3.75 -16.07
C LYS A 286 0.59 -3.84 -15.88
N HIS A 287 1.31 -2.73 -16.07
CA HIS A 287 2.74 -2.64 -15.81
C HIS A 287 3.06 -2.99 -14.35
N ARG A 288 2.36 -2.40 -13.38
CA ARG A 288 2.54 -2.71 -11.96
C ARG A 288 2.38 -4.18 -11.68
N ASN A 289 1.29 -4.77 -12.15
CA ASN A 289 0.99 -6.17 -11.87
C ASN A 289 2.05 -7.10 -12.44
N GLN A 290 2.51 -6.85 -13.68
CA GLN A 290 3.60 -7.59 -14.30
C GLN A 290 4.93 -7.40 -13.56
N SER A 291 5.26 -6.17 -13.18
CA SER A 291 6.49 -5.87 -12.43
C SER A 291 6.51 -6.55 -11.07
N ILE A 292 5.40 -6.52 -10.34
CA ILE A 292 5.26 -7.17 -9.05
C ILE A 292 5.31 -8.69 -9.21
N TYR A 293 4.72 -9.25 -10.27
CA TYR A 293 4.86 -10.67 -10.59
C TYR A 293 6.33 -11.08 -10.74
N MET A 294 7.13 -10.31 -11.49
CA MET A 294 8.56 -10.59 -11.66
C MET A 294 9.36 -10.46 -10.36
N ILE A 295 8.94 -9.60 -9.44
CA ILE A 295 9.63 -9.37 -8.15
C ILE A 295 9.21 -10.41 -7.10
N GLN A 296 7.90 -10.55 -6.86
CA GLN A 296 7.32 -11.33 -5.75
C GLN A 296 6.89 -12.74 -6.16
N GLY A 297 6.62 -12.96 -7.44
CA GLY A 297 6.12 -14.21 -8.00
C GLY A 297 4.60 -14.34 -8.07
N ASN A 298 3.84 -13.42 -7.46
CA ASN A 298 2.37 -13.44 -7.41
C ASN A 298 1.74 -12.26 -8.16
N ARG A 299 0.52 -12.46 -8.65
CA ARG A 299 -0.27 -11.49 -9.43
C ARG A 299 -1.51 -11.02 -8.66
N ASN A 300 -2.04 -9.86 -9.03
CA ASN A 300 -3.37 -9.40 -8.63
C ASN A 300 -4.41 -9.85 -9.69
N PRO A 301 -5.28 -10.84 -9.37
CA PRO A 301 -6.25 -11.35 -10.34
C PRO A 301 -7.26 -10.30 -10.81
N PHE A 302 -7.54 -9.27 -10.00
CA PHE A 302 -8.49 -8.21 -10.35
C PHE A 302 -7.90 -7.17 -11.30
N ILE A 303 -6.59 -7.17 -11.52
CA ILE A 303 -5.95 -6.41 -12.61
C ILE A 303 -5.94 -7.23 -13.90
N ASP A 304 -5.65 -8.54 -13.80
CA ASP A 304 -5.58 -9.42 -14.96
C ASP A 304 -6.97 -9.76 -15.53
N PHE A 305 -7.95 -9.98 -14.65
CA PHE A 305 -9.33 -10.33 -14.96
C PHE A 305 -10.29 -9.56 -14.04
N PRO A 306 -10.61 -8.29 -14.36
CA PRO A 306 -11.41 -7.43 -13.48
C PRO A 306 -12.79 -8.01 -13.13
N ASP A 307 -13.40 -8.77 -14.04
CA ASP A 307 -14.73 -9.36 -13.86
C ASP A 307 -14.78 -10.41 -12.73
N LEU A 308 -13.63 -10.98 -12.35
CA LEU A 308 -13.54 -11.88 -11.19
C LEU A 308 -14.04 -11.22 -9.90
N ALA A 309 -14.05 -9.88 -9.81
CA ALA A 309 -14.61 -9.20 -8.65
C ALA A 309 -16.07 -9.57 -8.38
N GLU A 310 -16.86 -9.87 -9.41
CA GLU A 310 -18.26 -10.28 -9.27
C GLU A 310 -18.41 -11.76 -8.89
N GLU A 311 -17.57 -12.62 -9.45
CA GLU A 311 -17.64 -14.08 -9.29
C GLU A 311 -17.06 -14.57 -7.95
N ILE A 312 -16.10 -13.83 -7.40
CA ILE A 312 -15.38 -14.23 -6.20
C ILE A 312 -16.19 -13.91 -4.94
N SER A 313 -16.29 -14.92 -4.08
CA SER A 313 -16.79 -14.78 -2.73
C SER A 313 -15.64 -14.46 -1.78
N PHE A 314 -15.77 -13.35 -1.07
CA PHE A 314 -14.83 -12.92 -0.05
C PHE A 314 -15.37 -13.39 1.31
N LEU A 315 -14.58 -14.20 2.04
CA LEU A 315 -14.95 -14.82 3.32
C LEU A 315 -15.04 -13.84 4.50
#